data_AF-A0A9W6GYI0-F1
#
_entry.id   AF-A0A9W6GYI0-F1
#
_cell.length_a   1.000
_cell.length_b   1.000
_cell.length_c   1.000
_cell.angle_alpha   90.00
_cell.angle_beta   90.00
_cell.angle_gamma   90.00
#
_symmetry.space_group_name_H-M   'P 1'
#
loop_
_entity.id
_entity.type
_entity.pdbx_description
1 polymer ?
#
loop_
_entity_poly.entity_id
_entity_poly.type
_entity_poly.pdbx_seq_one_letter_code
_entity_poly.pdbx_strand_id
1 'polypeptide(L)'
;MQVKDLRAPVTAAKADWLPGTNWIGFTPSDGSVKARERCRATINRQINNGYVIEYVTQKFDTPNPGFESDPLYLNEKAAHSKIAGKFLAIHRLRSSPRPLREILGDTEFEQLQDMWAEGGKRYRWSVAFPIIESFAILPPRPAKEVLSKDAAIRLFAHPSGTLRPLNDDERAQIATLEIEPRIASNAWIGVDDEIAMADRSDINPQTQRLINADFAFAALEGVTEEKKAMLRKRAAWIADKFVRARIRAGRLICDSCGFDPSRKIAGTKVTARSLLDVHHINPLDEGVRYTSEADFCLVCPSCHRFMHRLATTLSDPNEKAKALRP
;
A
#
# COMPACT_ATOMS: atom_id res chain seq x y z
N MET A 1 -8.01 15.40 3.95
CA MET A 1 -7.48 15.39 2.57
C MET A 1 -8.56 14.81 1.65
N GLN A 2 -8.46 14.95 0.33
CA GLN A 2 -9.39 14.33 -0.62
C GLN A 2 -8.75 13.15 -1.35
N VAL A 3 -9.56 12.27 -1.94
CA VAL A 3 -9.07 11.12 -2.71
C VAL A 3 -8.11 11.51 -3.83
N LYS A 4 -8.36 12.64 -4.50
CA LYS A 4 -7.48 13.18 -5.55
C LYS A 4 -6.08 13.56 -5.05
N ASP A 5 -5.93 13.76 -3.74
CA ASP A 5 -4.66 14.15 -3.11
C ASP A 5 -3.79 12.93 -2.75
N LEU A 6 -4.28 11.70 -2.98
CA LEU A 6 -3.51 10.48 -2.78
C LEU A 6 -2.32 10.42 -3.74
N ARG A 7 -1.19 9.88 -3.25
CA ARG A 7 0.05 9.70 -4.02
C ARG A 7 -0.06 8.79 -5.25
N ALA A 8 -1.13 8.03 -5.36
CA ALA A 8 -1.46 7.16 -6.48
C ALA A 8 -2.97 7.13 -6.66
N PRO A 9 -3.49 6.85 -7.87
CA PRO A 9 -4.92 6.79 -8.10
C PRO A 9 -5.57 5.60 -7.39
N VAL A 10 -6.86 5.72 -7.10
CA VAL A 10 -7.72 4.57 -6.79
C VAL A 10 -8.00 3.82 -8.09
N THR A 11 -7.52 2.60 -8.20
CA THR A 11 -7.53 1.82 -9.44
C THR A 11 -8.60 0.75 -9.46
N ALA A 12 -9.06 0.30 -8.29
CA ALA A 12 -10.06 -0.75 -8.20
C ALA A 12 -10.94 -0.61 -6.95
N ALA A 13 -12.13 -1.23 -6.99
CA ALA A 13 -13.02 -1.37 -5.85
C ALA A 13 -13.05 -2.83 -5.36
N LYS A 14 -13.09 -3.00 -4.04
CA LYS A 14 -13.45 -4.27 -3.39
C LYS A 14 -14.88 -4.16 -2.89
N ALA A 15 -15.73 -5.09 -3.30
CA ALA A 15 -17.04 -5.31 -2.71
C ALA A 15 -16.95 -6.49 -1.75
N ASP A 16 -17.27 -6.27 -0.48
CA ASP A 16 -17.40 -7.31 0.55
C ASP A 16 -18.50 -6.96 1.54
N TRP A 17 -19.00 -7.92 2.30
CA TRP A 17 -19.96 -7.62 3.38
C TRP A 17 -19.27 -7.26 4.69
N LEU A 18 -18.06 -7.77 4.92
CA LEU A 18 -17.21 -7.40 6.04
C LEU A 18 -16.22 -6.31 5.62
N PRO A 19 -16.14 -5.19 6.37
CA PRO A 19 -15.07 -4.23 6.18
C PRO A 19 -13.69 -4.86 6.40
N GLY A 20 -12.76 -4.53 5.54
CA GLY A 20 -11.35 -4.80 5.66
C GLY A 20 -10.78 -4.03 6.85
N THR A 21 -10.27 -4.77 7.82
CA THR A 21 -9.60 -4.20 8.99
C THR A 21 -8.12 -4.04 8.68
N ASN A 22 -7.42 -5.18 8.57
CA ASN A 22 -5.97 -5.24 8.48
C ASN A 22 -5.48 -5.94 7.20
N TRP A 23 -6.40 -6.52 6.44
CA TRP A 23 -6.12 -7.29 5.22
C TRP A 23 -7.36 -7.30 4.31
N ILE A 24 -7.16 -7.60 3.02
CA ILE A 24 -8.23 -7.86 2.06
C ILE A 24 -8.06 -9.26 1.47
N GLY A 25 -9.13 -10.06 1.58
CA GLY A 25 -9.17 -11.46 1.16
C GLY A 25 -9.77 -11.69 -0.21
N PHE A 26 -9.25 -12.70 -0.90
CA PHE A 26 -9.83 -13.24 -2.12
C PHE A 26 -9.84 -14.78 -2.08
N THR A 27 -10.97 -15.35 -2.51
CA THR A 27 -11.14 -16.80 -2.58
C THR A 27 -10.77 -17.28 -3.98
N PRO A 28 -9.73 -18.10 -4.16
CA PRO A 28 -9.40 -18.70 -5.46
C PRO A 28 -10.48 -19.69 -5.90
N SER A 29 -10.44 -20.10 -7.17
CA SER A 29 -11.38 -21.08 -7.73
C SER A 29 -11.36 -22.44 -7.03
N ASP A 30 -10.19 -22.82 -6.49
CA ASP A 30 -9.93 -24.07 -5.80
C ASP A 30 -8.71 -23.93 -4.87
N GLY A 31 -8.44 -24.97 -4.07
CA GLY A 31 -7.35 -24.99 -3.09
C GLY A 31 -5.96 -25.28 -3.66
N SER A 32 -5.79 -25.35 -5.00
CA SER A 32 -4.48 -25.62 -5.60
C SER A 32 -3.57 -24.39 -5.56
N VAL A 33 -2.25 -24.63 -5.56
CA VAL A 33 -1.23 -23.58 -5.69
C VAL A 33 -1.44 -22.77 -6.98
N LYS A 34 -1.79 -23.45 -8.08
CA LYS A 34 -2.04 -22.81 -9.38
C LYS A 34 -3.22 -21.83 -9.33
N ALA A 35 -4.30 -22.19 -8.65
CA ALA A 35 -5.46 -21.30 -8.50
C ALA A 35 -5.14 -20.08 -7.64
N ARG A 36 -4.38 -20.26 -6.54
CA ARG A 36 -3.89 -19.15 -5.72
C ARG A 36 -3.01 -18.19 -6.52
N GLU A 37 -2.07 -18.70 -7.31
CA GLU A 37 -1.19 -17.87 -8.14
C GLU A 37 -1.95 -17.11 -9.23
N ARG A 38 -2.93 -17.74 -9.89
CA ARG A 38 -3.80 -17.05 -10.87
C ARG A 38 -4.63 -15.94 -10.22
N CYS A 39 -5.19 -16.21 -9.04
CA CYS A 39 -5.93 -15.23 -8.27
C CYS A 39 -5.02 -14.06 -7.90
N ARG A 40 -3.85 -14.32 -7.28
CA ARG A 40 -2.83 -13.31 -6.95
C ARG A 40 -2.46 -12.44 -8.15
N ALA A 41 -2.14 -13.05 -9.28
CA ALA A 41 -1.75 -12.33 -10.50
C ALA A 41 -2.90 -11.44 -11.02
N THR A 42 -4.14 -11.93 -10.95
CA THR A 42 -5.33 -11.15 -11.33
C THR A 42 -5.51 -9.94 -10.42
N ILE A 43 -5.43 -10.13 -9.10
CA ILE A 43 -5.56 -9.04 -8.13
C ILE A 43 -4.46 -8.00 -8.32
N ASN A 44 -3.20 -8.41 -8.44
CA ASN A 44 -2.09 -7.48 -8.66
C ASN A 44 -2.25 -6.64 -9.94
N ARG A 45 -2.73 -7.27 -11.02
CA ARG A 45 -3.05 -6.56 -12.27
C ARG A 45 -4.18 -5.55 -12.08
N GLN A 46 -5.21 -5.88 -11.30
CA GLN A 46 -6.35 -5.00 -11.04
C GLN A 46 -5.97 -3.82 -10.13
N ILE A 47 -5.14 -4.06 -9.10
CA ILE A 47 -4.61 -3.01 -8.23
C ILE A 47 -3.69 -2.08 -9.01
N ASN A 48 -2.87 -2.61 -9.93
CA ASN A 48 -1.97 -1.81 -10.76
C ASN A 48 -1.14 -0.77 -9.97
N ASN A 49 -0.62 -1.18 -8.81
CA ASN A 49 0.10 -0.34 -7.84
C ASN A 49 -0.66 0.89 -7.30
N GLY A 50 -1.98 0.96 -7.48
CA GLY A 50 -2.84 2.00 -6.94
C GLY A 50 -3.51 1.62 -5.62
N TYR A 51 -4.54 2.39 -5.27
CA TYR A 51 -5.38 2.15 -4.10
C TYR A 51 -6.64 1.36 -4.45
N VAL A 52 -7.17 0.66 -3.44
CA VAL A 52 -8.44 -0.05 -3.50
C VAL A 52 -9.46 0.69 -2.64
N ILE A 53 -10.59 1.11 -3.23
CA ILE A 53 -11.73 1.64 -2.46
C ILE A 53 -12.61 0.49 -1.97
N GLU A 54 -12.97 0.55 -0.69
CA GLU A 54 -13.81 -0.44 -0.03
C GLU A 54 -15.29 -0.05 -0.13
N TYR A 55 -16.09 -0.95 -0.69
CA TYR A 55 -17.54 -0.88 -0.73
C TYR A 55 -18.15 -2.03 0.08
N VAL A 56 -19.05 -1.69 1.00
CA VAL A 56 -19.80 -2.69 1.76
C VAL A 56 -21.05 -3.08 0.99
N THR A 57 -21.22 -4.38 0.72
CA THR A 57 -22.38 -4.89 -0.02
C THR A 57 -23.69 -4.62 0.73
N GLN A 58 -24.81 -4.61 0.01
CA GLN A 58 -26.12 -4.42 0.64
C GLN A 58 -26.59 -5.64 1.45
N LYS A 59 -26.11 -6.83 1.07
CA LYS A 59 -26.45 -8.09 1.72
C LYS A 59 -25.27 -8.56 2.57
N PHE A 60 -25.60 -9.11 3.73
CA PHE A 60 -24.69 -9.86 4.59
C PHE A 60 -24.89 -11.35 4.33
N ASP A 61 -23.81 -12.11 4.28
CA ASP A 61 -23.87 -13.55 3.97
C ASP A 61 -24.39 -14.37 5.15
N THR A 62 -24.85 -15.59 4.89
CA THR A 62 -25.32 -16.52 5.93
C THR A 62 -24.19 -17.46 6.33
N PRO A 63 -23.93 -17.67 7.62
CA PRO A 63 -22.85 -18.53 8.07
C PRO A 63 -23.24 -20.00 7.87
N ASN A 64 -22.26 -20.89 8.00
CA ASN A 64 -22.47 -22.33 8.02
C ASN A 64 -23.38 -22.74 9.20
N PRO A 65 -24.10 -23.88 9.09
CA PRO A 65 -24.95 -24.38 10.16
C PRO A 65 -24.21 -24.52 11.49
N GLY A 66 -24.81 -24.06 12.58
CA GLY A 66 -24.24 -24.04 13.92
C GLY A 66 -23.67 -22.69 14.36
N PHE A 67 -23.53 -21.73 13.44
CA PHE A 67 -23.02 -20.38 13.71
C PHE A 67 -24.11 -19.29 13.67
N GLU A 68 -25.38 -19.65 13.48
CA GLU A 68 -26.48 -18.68 13.35
C GLU A 68 -26.70 -17.83 14.61
N SER A 69 -26.34 -18.38 15.78
CA SER A 69 -26.40 -17.72 17.08
C SER A 69 -25.01 -17.31 17.61
N ASP A 70 -23.95 -17.44 16.80
CA ASP A 70 -22.60 -17.06 17.21
C ASP A 70 -22.55 -15.54 17.54
N PRO A 71 -22.05 -15.15 18.72
CA PRO A 71 -22.03 -13.75 19.14
C PRO A 71 -21.24 -12.83 18.19
N LEU A 72 -20.17 -13.33 17.57
CA LEU A 72 -19.37 -12.58 16.60
C LEU A 72 -20.20 -12.30 15.35
N TYR A 73 -20.83 -13.34 14.78
CA TYR A 73 -21.70 -13.21 13.61
C TYR A 73 -22.84 -12.22 13.85
N LEU A 74 -23.53 -12.32 14.99
CA LEU A 74 -24.63 -11.42 15.32
C LEU A 74 -24.17 -9.96 15.46
N ASN A 75 -23.01 -9.73 16.07
CA ASN A 75 -22.43 -8.41 16.21
C ASN A 75 -22.04 -7.82 14.85
N GLU A 76 -21.34 -8.59 14.01
CA GLU A 76 -20.94 -8.17 12.66
C GLU A 76 -22.15 -7.86 11.78
N LYS A 77 -23.19 -8.70 11.82
CA LYS A 77 -24.45 -8.48 11.10
C LYS A 77 -25.16 -7.21 11.56
N ALA A 78 -25.20 -6.96 12.87
CA ALA A 78 -25.77 -5.73 13.43
C ALA A 78 -24.96 -4.50 12.99
N ALA A 79 -23.63 -4.57 13.02
CA ALA A 79 -22.74 -3.51 12.55
C ALA A 79 -22.93 -3.25 11.05
N HIS A 80 -23.01 -4.30 10.23
CA HIS A 80 -23.19 -4.23 8.78
C HIS A 80 -24.41 -3.40 8.39
N SER A 81 -25.54 -3.55 9.10
CA SER A 81 -26.78 -2.81 8.81
C SER A 81 -26.59 -1.28 8.79
N LYS A 82 -25.59 -0.75 9.50
CA LYS A 82 -25.28 0.68 9.59
C LYS A 82 -24.45 1.20 8.41
N ILE A 83 -23.75 0.30 7.73
CA ILE A 83 -22.72 0.62 6.72
C ILE A 83 -23.01 0.00 5.35
N ALA A 84 -24.00 -0.87 5.23
CA ALA A 84 -24.42 -1.51 3.99
C ALA A 84 -24.63 -0.49 2.87
N GLY A 85 -24.04 -0.77 1.70
CA GLY A 85 -24.12 0.08 0.52
C GLY A 85 -23.25 1.35 0.56
N LYS A 86 -22.33 1.47 1.52
CA LYS A 86 -21.45 2.65 1.66
C LYS A 86 -20.00 2.35 1.30
N PHE A 87 -19.29 3.39 0.87
CA PHE A 87 -17.84 3.43 0.87
C PHE A 87 -17.34 3.78 2.28
N LEU A 88 -16.39 3.00 2.77
CA LEU A 88 -15.87 3.14 4.14
C LEU A 88 -14.43 3.61 4.22
N ALA A 89 -13.60 3.12 3.31
CA ALA A 89 -12.17 3.32 3.37
C ALA A 89 -11.50 3.12 2.00
N ILE A 90 -10.25 3.56 1.94
CA ILE A 90 -9.35 3.38 0.80
C ILE A 90 -8.05 2.79 1.33
N HIS A 91 -7.60 1.71 0.70
CA HIS A 91 -6.46 0.94 1.17
C HIS A 91 -5.37 0.83 0.11
N ARG A 92 -4.11 0.91 0.54
CA ARG A 92 -3.01 0.36 -0.24
C ARG A 92 -2.69 -1.03 0.28
N LEU A 93 -2.65 -1.98 -0.64
CA LEU A 93 -2.32 -3.36 -0.33
C LEU A 93 -0.85 -3.63 -0.61
N ARG A 94 -0.28 -4.59 0.12
CA ARG A 94 1.02 -5.16 -0.23
C ARG A 94 0.94 -5.78 -1.63
N SER A 95 2.05 -5.83 -2.37
CA SER A 95 2.10 -6.49 -3.69
C SER A 95 2.04 -8.01 -3.63
N SER A 96 2.29 -8.59 -2.46
CA SER A 96 2.37 -10.03 -2.25
C SER A 96 1.40 -10.44 -1.14
N PRO A 97 0.54 -11.45 -1.38
CA PRO A 97 -0.34 -11.98 -0.35
C PRO A 97 0.45 -12.77 0.70
N ARG A 98 -0.16 -12.98 1.86
CA ARG A 98 0.33 -13.87 2.92
C ARG A 98 -0.67 -15.00 3.17
N PRO A 99 -0.22 -16.15 3.69
CA PRO A 99 -1.13 -17.15 4.22
C PRO A 99 -2.05 -16.52 5.27
N LEU A 100 -3.36 -16.71 5.11
CA LEU A 100 -4.36 -16.07 5.99
C LEU A 100 -4.14 -16.43 7.46
N ARG A 101 -3.75 -17.68 7.74
CA ARG A 101 -3.39 -18.18 9.07
C ARG A 101 -2.27 -17.37 9.75
N GLU A 102 -1.29 -16.87 8.98
CA GLU A 102 -0.22 -16.03 9.54
C GLU A 102 -0.69 -14.60 9.86
N ILE A 103 -1.78 -14.15 9.23
CA ILE A 103 -2.37 -12.83 9.50
C ILE A 103 -3.28 -12.87 10.73
N LEU A 104 -4.09 -13.92 10.86
CA LEU A 104 -5.12 -14.04 11.91
C LEU A 104 -4.65 -14.81 13.15
N GLY A 105 -3.66 -15.70 12.99
CA GLY A 105 -3.37 -16.74 13.97
C GLY A 105 -4.29 -17.95 13.85
N ASP A 106 -3.94 -19.04 14.52
CA ASP A 106 -4.60 -20.34 14.33
C ASP A 106 -6.07 -20.33 14.75
N THR A 107 -6.38 -19.81 15.95
CA THR A 107 -7.74 -19.84 16.49
C THR A 107 -8.72 -19.05 15.62
N GLU A 108 -8.38 -17.82 15.26
CA GLU A 108 -9.23 -16.96 14.42
C GLU A 108 -9.33 -17.52 13.00
N PHE A 109 -8.24 -18.10 12.45
CA PHE A 109 -8.29 -18.77 11.16
C PHE A 109 -9.27 -19.95 11.15
N GLU A 110 -9.21 -20.84 12.15
CA GLU A 110 -10.12 -21.99 12.20
C GLU A 110 -11.57 -21.54 12.34
N GLN A 111 -11.86 -20.60 13.26
CA GLN A 111 -13.21 -20.07 13.45
C GLN A 111 -13.76 -19.45 12.16
N LEU A 112 -12.96 -18.65 11.46
CA LEU A 112 -13.34 -18.00 10.21
C LEU A 112 -13.63 -19.03 9.11
N GLN A 113 -12.79 -20.05 8.96
CA GLN A 113 -13.02 -21.11 7.97
C GLN A 113 -14.23 -21.99 8.35
N ASP A 114 -14.43 -22.31 9.62
CA ASP A 114 -15.58 -23.10 10.07
C ASP A 114 -16.89 -22.37 9.82
N MET A 115 -16.92 -21.06 10.06
CA MET A 115 -18.11 -20.24 9.87
C MET A 115 -18.44 -20.01 8.38
N TRP A 116 -17.45 -19.88 7.51
CA TRP A 116 -17.68 -19.35 6.15
C TRP A 116 -17.24 -20.26 4.99
N ALA A 117 -16.39 -21.26 5.21
CA ALA A 117 -15.92 -22.13 4.13
C ALA A 117 -16.95 -23.22 3.81
N GLU A 118 -17.37 -23.31 2.54
CA GLU A 118 -18.37 -24.29 2.12
C GLU A 118 -17.76 -25.69 1.93
N GLY A 119 -18.40 -26.74 2.46
CA GLY A 119 -18.21 -28.13 2.01
C GLY A 119 -16.76 -28.62 1.93
N GLY A 120 -15.93 -28.32 2.94
CA GLY A 120 -14.53 -28.72 2.99
C GLY A 120 -13.57 -27.85 2.16
N LYS A 121 -14.07 -26.80 1.50
CA LYS A 121 -13.27 -25.81 0.75
C LYS A 121 -12.58 -24.82 1.70
N ARG A 122 -11.72 -25.31 2.61
CA ARG A 122 -10.93 -24.52 3.59
C ARG A 122 -9.81 -23.69 2.95
N TYR A 123 -10.13 -23.00 1.88
CA TYR A 123 -9.28 -22.06 1.15
C TYR A 123 -9.99 -20.72 0.94
N ARG A 124 -11.09 -20.47 1.66
CA ARG A 124 -11.80 -19.18 1.62
C ARG A 124 -10.85 -18.09 2.06
N TRP A 125 -10.76 -17.03 1.27
CA TRP A 125 -9.84 -15.92 1.49
C TRP A 125 -8.34 -16.31 1.57
N SER A 126 -7.95 -17.48 1.06
CA SER A 126 -6.56 -17.95 1.13
C SER A 126 -5.57 -17.15 0.29
N VAL A 127 -6.04 -16.20 -0.53
CA VAL A 127 -5.21 -15.16 -1.14
C VAL A 127 -5.51 -13.85 -0.41
N ALA A 128 -4.78 -13.58 0.66
CA ALA A 128 -4.99 -12.45 1.55
C ALA A 128 -3.87 -11.44 1.43
N PHE A 129 -4.20 -10.19 1.15
CA PHE A 129 -3.24 -9.10 1.01
C PHE A 129 -3.27 -8.21 2.25
N PRO A 130 -2.15 -8.07 2.97
CA PRO A 130 -2.05 -7.10 4.08
C PRO A 130 -2.31 -5.67 3.61
N ILE A 131 -3.05 -4.91 4.42
CA ILE A 131 -3.22 -3.47 4.24
C ILE A 131 -1.98 -2.77 4.82
N ILE A 132 -1.26 -2.03 3.98
CA ILE A 132 -0.03 -1.32 4.36
C ILE A 132 -0.23 0.19 4.53
N GLU A 133 -1.39 0.69 4.08
CA GLU A 133 -1.82 2.07 4.25
C GLU A 133 -3.34 2.11 4.16
N SER A 134 -3.99 2.92 5.00
CA SER A 134 -5.45 2.97 5.08
C SER A 134 -5.92 4.39 5.32
N PHE A 135 -7.00 4.77 4.63
CA PHE A 135 -7.67 6.05 4.80
C PHE A 135 -9.15 5.81 5.05
N ALA A 136 -9.68 6.43 6.09
CA ALA A 136 -11.09 6.59 6.35
C ALA A 136 -11.79 7.37 5.24
N ILE A 137 -13.01 7.01 4.85
CA ILE A 137 -13.94 7.97 4.21
C ILE A 137 -14.86 8.50 5.30
N LEU A 138 -14.83 9.80 5.55
CA LEU A 138 -15.57 10.44 6.65
C LEU A 138 -16.46 11.57 6.14
N PRO A 139 -17.77 11.56 6.46
CA PRO A 139 -18.51 10.38 6.93
C PRO A 139 -18.56 9.29 5.83
N PRO A 140 -18.78 8.01 6.18
CA PRO A 140 -19.08 6.96 5.20
C PRO A 140 -20.15 7.40 4.21
N ARG A 141 -19.89 7.24 2.91
CA ARG A 141 -20.77 7.74 1.85
C ARG A 141 -21.51 6.61 1.14
N PRO A 142 -22.85 6.66 1.00
CA PRO A 142 -23.59 5.72 0.16
C PRO A 142 -23.08 5.73 -1.28
N ALA A 143 -22.77 4.56 -1.84
CA ALA A 143 -22.22 4.49 -3.21
C ALA A 143 -23.18 5.09 -4.25
N LYS A 144 -24.50 4.99 -4.03
CA LYS A 144 -25.54 5.58 -4.87
C LYS A 144 -25.56 7.12 -4.88
N GLU A 145 -24.94 7.77 -3.89
CA GLU A 145 -24.83 9.23 -3.79
C GLU A 145 -23.52 9.74 -4.40
N VAL A 146 -22.52 8.86 -4.53
CA VAL A 146 -21.19 9.18 -5.04
C VAL A 146 -21.08 8.82 -6.51
N LEU A 147 -21.59 7.65 -6.89
CA LEU A 147 -21.50 7.13 -8.25
C LEU A 147 -22.76 7.41 -9.05
N SER A 148 -22.59 7.59 -10.35
CA SER A 148 -23.68 7.53 -11.32
C SER A 148 -24.36 6.15 -11.26
N LYS A 149 -25.63 6.10 -11.67
CA LYS A 149 -26.39 4.84 -11.69
C LYS A 149 -25.69 3.76 -12.52
N ASP A 150 -25.13 4.13 -13.66
CA ASP A 150 -24.45 3.20 -14.56
C ASP A 150 -23.13 2.69 -13.95
N ALA A 151 -22.35 3.58 -13.31
CA ALA A 151 -21.15 3.20 -12.58
C ALA A 151 -21.47 2.24 -11.42
N ALA A 152 -22.49 2.55 -10.62
CA ALA A 152 -22.91 1.71 -9.51
C ALA A 152 -23.37 0.32 -9.97
N ILE A 153 -24.13 0.24 -11.07
CA ILE A 153 -24.56 -1.03 -11.67
C ILE A 153 -23.34 -1.82 -12.15
N ARG A 154 -22.44 -1.20 -12.92
CA ARG A 154 -21.27 -1.87 -13.49
C ARG A 154 -20.36 -2.44 -12.42
N LEU A 155 -20.14 -1.69 -11.34
CA LEU A 155 -19.23 -2.09 -10.26
C LEU A 155 -19.88 -3.10 -9.31
N PHE A 156 -21.15 -2.90 -8.93
CA PHE A 156 -21.72 -3.52 -7.73
C PHE A 156 -23.05 -4.27 -7.93
N ALA A 157 -23.61 -4.35 -9.14
CA ALA A 157 -24.85 -5.10 -9.37
C ALA A 157 -24.69 -6.61 -9.12
N HIS A 158 -23.48 -7.15 -9.28
CA HIS A 158 -23.17 -8.56 -9.06
C HIS A 158 -21.95 -8.74 -8.16
N PRO A 159 -22.00 -9.74 -7.24
CA PRO A 159 -20.84 -10.14 -6.46
C PRO A 159 -19.62 -10.42 -7.34
N SER A 160 -18.43 -10.18 -6.80
CA SER A 160 -17.16 -10.44 -7.49
C SER A 160 -16.21 -11.13 -6.54
N GLY A 161 -15.60 -12.23 -7.01
CA GLY A 161 -14.51 -12.91 -6.30
C GLY A 161 -13.16 -12.20 -6.43
N THR A 162 -13.07 -11.13 -7.23
CA THR A 162 -11.86 -10.32 -7.45
C THR A 162 -12.18 -8.83 -7.35
N LEU A 163 -11.19 -7.96 -7.55
CA LEU A 163 -11.42 -6.52 -7.59
C LEU A 163 -12.13 -6.08 -8.87
N ARG A 164 -12.83 -4.95 -8.80
CA ARG A 164 -13.45 -4.29 -9.95
C ARG A 164 -12.60 -3.09 -10.37
N PRO A 165 -11.87 -3.13 -11.49
CA PRO A 165 -11.11 -1.97 -11.95
C PRO A 165 -12.01 -0.77 -12.22
N LEU A 166 -11.56 0.40 -11.79
CA LEU A 166 -12.21 1.68 -12.07
C LEU A 166 -11.74 2.24 -13.41
N ASN A 167 -12.64 2.85 -14.16
CA ASN A 167 -12.31 3.70 -15.31
C ASN A 167 -12.07 5.17 -14.85
N ASP A 168 -11.73 6.06 -15.79
CA ASP A 168 -11.46 7.48 -15.47
C ASP A 168 -12.68 8.23 -14.95
N ASP A 169 -13.87 7.94 -15.49
CA ASP A 169 -15.13 8.56 -15.07
C ASP A 169 -15.46 8.22 -13.61
N GLU A 170 -15.34 6.95 -13.22
CA GLU A 170 -15.57 6.51 -11.85
C GLU A 170 -14.53 7.05 -10.88
N ARG A 171 -13.27 7.17 -11.32
CA ARG A 171 -12.22 7.85 -10.54
C ARG A 171 -12.57 9.31 -10.30
N ALA A 172 -13.08 10.00 -11.31
CA ALA A 172 -13.49 11.40 -11.18
C ALA A 172 -14.65 11.56 -10.17
N GLN A 173 -15.60 10.62 -10.18
CA GLN A 173 -16.76 10.64 -9.26
C GLN A 173 -16.38 10.48 -7.78
N ILE A 174 -15.32 9.73 -7.47
CA ILE A 174 -14.83 9.55 -6.09
C ILE A 174 -13.77 10.58 -5.66
N ALA A 175 -13.27 11.40 -6.59
CA ALA A 175 -12.08 12.23 -6.40
C ALA A 175 -12.18 13.24 -5.24
N THR A 176 -13.39 13.72 -4.96
CA THR A 176 -13.66 14.75 -3.93
C THR A 176 -14.07 14.17 -2.59
N LEU A 177 -14.16 12.85 -2.44
CA LEU A 177 -14.45 12.23 -1.15
C LEU A 177 -13.40 12.64 -0.13
N GLU A 178 -13.87 13.07 1.04
CA GLU A 178 -13.01 13.43 2.16
C GLU A 178 -12.50 12.18 2.85
N ILE A 179 -11.19 12.16 3.06
CA ILE A 179 -10.50 11.05 3.69
C ILE A 179 -9.53 11.50 4.78
N GLU A 180 -9.32 10.62 5.75
CA GLU A 180 -8.40 10.80 6.87
C GLU A 180 -7.52 9.55 7.06
N PRO A 181 -6.20 9.68 7.28
CA PRO A 181 -5.35 8.54 7.57
C PRO A 181 -5.84 7.72 8.78
N ARG A 182 -5.79 6.39 8.67
CA ARG A 182 -6.04 5.46 9.78
C ARG A 182 -4.82 4.58 10.01
N ILE A 183 -4.54 4.26 11.28
CA ILE A 183 -3.45 3.33 11.62
C ILE A 183 -3.79 1.96 11.03
N ALA A 184 -2.96 1.48 10.10
CA ALA A 184 -2.99 0.10 9.65
C ALA A 184 -2.15 -0.74 10.62
N SER A 185 -2.81 -1.53 11.47
CA SER A 185 -2.16 -2.40 12.47
C SER A 185 -1.16 -3.39 11.85
N ASN A 186 -1.43 -3.84 10.61
CA ASN A 186 -0.57 -4.75 9.84
C ASN A 186 0.59 -4.07 9.07
N ALA A 187 0.82 -2.77 9.24
CA ALA A 187 1.95 -2.09 8.62
C ALA A 187 3.30 -2.76 8.96
N TRP A 188 3.41 -3.38 10.14
CA TRP A 188 4.60 -4.10 10.62
C TRP A 188 4.79 -5.49 9.97
N ILE A 189 3.71 -6.22 9.63
CA ILE A 189 3.80 -7.56 9.01
C ILE A 189 4.39 -7.49 7.59
N GLY A 190 4.11 -6.40 6.85
CA GLY A 190 4.73 -6.16 5.54
C GLY A 190 6.23 -5.83 5.62
N VAL A 191 6.67 -5.30 6.76
CA VAL A 191 8.05 -4.86 7.00
C VAL A 191 8.96 -6.06 7.26
N ASP A 192 8.54 -7.07 8.03
CA ASP A 192 9.38 -8.22 8.40
C ASP A 192 9.83 -9.08 7.20
N ASP A 193 8.94 -9.37 6.25
CA ASP A 193 9.31 -10.09 5.02
C ASP A 193 10.27 -9.29 4.16
N GLU A 194 10.05 -7.98 4.06
CA GLU A 194 10.89 -7.10 3.25
C GLU A 194 12.24 -6.90 3.89
N ILE A 195 12.33 -6.96 5.21
CA ILE A 195 13.60 -7.08 5.92
C ILE A 195 14.26 -8.40 5.54
N ALA A 196 13.57 -9.54 5.57
CA ALA A 196 14.15 -10.82 5.17
C ALA A 196 14.61 -10.84 3.69
N MET A 197 13.87 -10.18 2.79
CA MET A 197 14.27 -10.02 1.39
C MET A 197 15.46 -9.07 1.22
N ALA A 198 15.45 -7.94 1.95
CA ALA A 198 16.56 -7.01 1.99
C ALA A 198 17.82 -7.67 2.57
N ASP A 199 17.66 -8.58 3.53
CA ASP A 199 18.76 -9.35 4.12
C ASP A 199 19.46 -10.26 3.13
N ARG A 200 18.71 -10.82 2.19
CA ARG A 200 19.21 -11.71 1.14
C ARG A 200 19.64 -10.98 -0.14
N SER A 201 19.43 -9.67 -0.21
CA SER A 201 19.68 -8.89 -1.42
C SER A 201 21.06 -8.23 -1.41
N ASP A 202 21.71 -8.21 -2.56
CA ASP A 202 22.92 -7.41 -2.77
C ASP A 202 22.54 -5.96 -3.12
N ILE A 203 22.64 -5.09 -2.11
CA ILE A 203 22.26 -3.68 -2.18
C ILE A 203 23.49 -2.86 -2.56
N ASN A 204 23.36 -1.94 -3.52
CA ASN A 204 24.47 -1.07 -3.89
C ASN A 204 25.00 -0.27 -2.67
N PRO A 205 26.31 -0.33 -2.35
CA PRO A 205 26.87 0.33 -1.17
C PRO A 205 26.71 1.86 -1.14
N GLN A 206 26.71 2.51 -2.31
CA GLN A 206 26.46 3.96 -2.40
C GLN A 206 25.01 4.29 -2.04
N THR A 207 24.05 3.52 -2.57
CA THR A 207 22.64 3.67 -2.19
C THR A 207 22.44 3.47 -0.68
N GLN A 208 23.05 2.44 -0.10
CA GLN A 208 22.93 2.18 1.34
C GLN A 208 23.50 3.33 2.20
N ARG A 209 24.65 3.89 1.82
CA ARG A 209 25.25 5.03 2.54
C ARG A 209 24.36 6.28 2.49
N LEU A 210 23.80 6.59 1.32
CA LEU A 210 22.91 7.75 1.14
C LEU A 210 21.66 7.59 2.01
N ILE A 211 20.98 6.44 1.93
CA ILE A 211 19.80 6.21 2.77
C ILE A 211 20.12 6.26 4.26
N ASN A 212 21.25 5.70 4.69
CA ASN A 212 21.66 5.82 6.09
C ASN A 212 21.90 7.27 6.53
N ALA A 213 22.43 8.12 5.66
CA ALA A 213 22.65 9.54 5.94
C ALA A 213 21.31 10.29 6.07
N ASP A 214 20.34 10.01 5.20
CA ASP A 214 18.99 10.59 5.27
C ASP A 214 18.30 10.21 6.59
N PHE A 215 18.50 8.96 7.04
CA PHE A 215 17.97 8.46 8.32
C PHE A 215 18.67 9.01 9.56
N ALA A 216 19.90 9.53 9.46
CA ALA A 216 20.63 10.06 10.61
C ALA A 216 19.93 11.28 11.24
N PHE A 217 19.04 11.93 10.49
CA PHE A 217 18.24 13.06 10.94
C PHE A 217 16.93 12.66 11.64
N ALA A 218 16.54 11.38 11.64
CA ALA A 218 15.29 10.91 12.22
C ALA A 218 15.52 10.19 13.57
N ALA A 219 15.10 10.83 14.66
CA ALA A 219 15.02 10.18 15.97
C ALA A 219 13.80 9.26 16.02
N LEU A 220 13.98 7.97 15.71
CA LEU A 220 12.97 6.94 15.95
C LEU A 220 13.01 6.56 17.44
N GLU A 221 12.36 7.34 18.29
CA GLU A 221 12.23 7.03 19.72
C GLU A 221 11.38 5.75 19.93
N GLY A 222 11.75 4.92 20.92
CA GLY A 222 11.01 3.70 21.25
C GLY A 222 11.25 2.48 20.36
N VAL A 223 12.14 2.56 19.36
CA VAL A 223 12.52 1.44 18.48
C VAL A 223 13.90 0.91 18.89
N THR A 224 14.08 -0.41 19.01
CA THR A 224 15.39 -1.00 19.31
C THR A 224 16.38 -0.72 18.18
N GLU A 225 17.69 -0.64 18.48
CA GLU A 225 18.72 -0.41 17.47
C GLU A 225 18.72 -1.50 16.38
N GLU A 226 18.39 -2.74 16.74
CA GLU A 226 18.21 -3.86 15.82
C GLU A 226 17.08 -3.58 14.82
N LYS A 227 15.91 -3.16 15.31
CA LYS A 227 14.77 -2.79 14.44
C LYS A 227 15.10 -1.58 13.57
N LYS A 228 15.85 -0.58 14.08
CA LYS A 228 16.31 0.56 13.27
C LYS A 228 17.26 0.11 12.15
N ALA A 229 18.19 -0.80 12.43
CA ALA A 229 19.10 -1.35 11.43
C ALA A 229 18.35 -2.12 10.33
N MET A 230 17.38 -2.95 10.72
CA MET A 230 16.50 -3.68 9.80
C MET A 230 15.70 -2.72 8.90
N LEU A 231 15.09 -1.67 9.47
CA LEU A 231 14.34 -0.67 8.72
C LEU A 231 15.21 0.11 7.73
N ARG A 232 16.42 0.53 8.13
CA ARG A 232 17.40 1.20 7.24
C ARG A 232 17.79 0.30 6.06
N LYS A 233 18.06 -0.98 6.33
CA LYS A 233 18.42 -1.95 5.29
C LYS A 233 17.27 -2.18 4.31
N ARG A 234 16.05 -2.32 4.82
CA ARG A 234 14.84 -2.39 3.98
C ARG A 234 14.68 -1.13 3.12
N ALA A 235 14.84 0.06 3.68
CA ALA A 235 14.74 1.30 2.93
C ALA A 235 15.81 1.38 1.82
N ALA A 236 17.06 0.98 2.10
CA ALA A 236 18.13 0.91 1.11
C ALA A 236 17.83 -0.09 -0.01
N TRP A 237 17.20 -1.23 0.30
CA TRP A 237 16.75 -2.20 -0.68
C TRP A 237 15.67 -1.65 -1.62
N ILE A 238 14.67 -0.95 -1.07
CA ILE A 238 13.62 -0.30 -1.88
C ILE A 238 14.22 0.81 -2.76
N ALA A 239 15.14 1.60 -2.21
CA ALA A 239 15.89 2.63 -2.96
C ALA A 239 16.67 2.02 -4.13
N ASP A 240 17.34 0.88 -3.93
CA ASP A 240 18.06 0.18 -4.99
C ASP A 240 17.11 -0.33 -6.09
N LYS A 241 15.94 -0.85 -5.68
CA LYS A 241 14.89 -1.27 -6.62
C LYS A 241 14.36 -0.11 -7.45
N PHE A 242 14.09 1.04 -6.82
CA PHE A 242 13.71 2.29 -7.48
C PHE A 242 14.76 2.71 -8.53
N VAL A 243 16.05 2.71 -8.15
CA VAL A 243 17.16 3.02 -9.07
C VAL A 243 17.18 2.06 -10.26
N ARG A 244 17.08 0.75 -10.02
CA ARG A 244 17.07 -0.25 -11.11
C ARG A 244 15.88 -0.05 -12.05
N ALA A 245 14.72 0.35 -11.54
CA ALA A 245 13.56 0.71 -12.36
C ALA A 245 13.86 1.94 -13.24
N ARG A 246 14.47 2.99 -12.68
CA ARG A 246 14.89 4.20 -13.42
C ARG A 246 15.93 3.91 -14.49
N ILE A 247 16.91 3.06 -14.20
CA ILE A 247 17.92 2.61 -15.18
C ILE A 247 17.25 1.90 -16.36
N ARG A 248 16.37 0.93 -16.08
CA ARG A 248 15.64 0.19 -17.12
C ARG A 248 14.75 1.10 -17.98
N ALA A 249 14.20 2.15 -17.39
CA ALA A 249 13.39 3.14 -18.10
C ALA A 249 14.22 4.20 -18.85
N GLY A 250 15.56 4.19 -18.74
CA GLY A 250 16.43 5.21 -19.34
C GLY A 250 16.26 6.62 -18.73
N ARG A 251 15.74 6.73 -17.50
CA ARG A 251 15.44 8.01 -16.84
C ARG A 251 16.44 8.34 -15.71
N LEU A 252 17.72 8.38 -16.04
CA LEU A 252 18.78 8.82 -15.13
C LEU A 252 18.99 10.33 -15.24
N ILE A 253 17.99 11.10 -14.82
CA ILE A 253 18.06 12.57 -14.74
C ILE A 253 17.71 13.03 -13.33
N CYS A 254 18.17 14.22 -12.94
CA CYS A 254 17.76 14.84 -11.69
C CYS A 254 16.28 15.27 -11.79
N ASP A 255 15.48 14.79 -10.85
CA ASP A 255 14.03 15.06 -10.79
C ASP A 255 13.72 16.51 -10.35
N SER A 256 14.70 17.26 -9.81
CA SER A 256 14.53 18.66 -9.38
C SER A 256 14.99 19.66 -10.45
N CYS A 257 16.25 19.58 -10.91
CA CYS A 257 16.80 20.55 -11.86
C CYS A 257 16.94 20.04 -13.30
N GLY A 258 16.58 18.79 -13.59
CA GLY A 258 16.70 18.20 -14.93
C GLY A 258 18.13 17.90 -15.37
N PHE A 259 19.12 17.97 -14.47
CA PHE A 259 20.51 17.61 -14.78
C PHE A 259 20.59 16.19 -15.37
N ASP A 260 21.19 16.10 -16.57
CA ASP A 260 21.40 14.87 -17.32
C ASP A 260 22.90 14.50 -17.31
N PRO A 261 23.30 13.48 -16.54
CA PRO A 261 24.68 12.99 -16.46
C PRO A 261 25.26 12.56 -17.80
N SER A 262 24.44 12.10 -18.76
CA SER A 262 24.93 11.60 -20.05
C SER A 262 25.72 12.65 -20.82
N ARG A 263 25.36 13.92 -20.64
CA ARG A 263 26.02 15.09 -21.25
C ARG A 263 27.42 15.37 -20.69
N LYS A 264 27.77 14.80 -19.53
CA LYS A 264 29.04 15.04 -18.83
C LYS A 264 30.00 13.86 -18.90
N ILE A 265 29.51 12.64 -19.12
CA ILE A 265 30.31 11.41 -19.01
C ILE A 265 30.90 10.94 -20.35
N ALA A 266 30.60 11.61 -21.47
CA ALA A 266 31.09 11.22 -22.78
C ALA A 266 32.63 11.09 -22.78
N GLY A 267 33.14 9.93 -23.22
CA GLY A 267 34.58 9.64 -23.25
C GLY A 267 35.22 9.35 -21.89
N THR A 268 34.45 9.20 -20.82
CA THR A 268 34.95 8.89 -19.47
C THR A 268 34.55 7.48 -19.01
N LYS A 269 35.20 6.98 -17.96
CA LYS A 269 34.79 5.73 -17.26
C LYS A 269 33.69 5.96 -16.22
N VAL A 270 33.24 7.20 -16.04
CA VAL A 270 32.23 7.57 -15.05
C VAL A 270 30.86 7.13 -15.54
N THR A 271 30.08 6.48 -14.67
CA THR A 271 28.72 6.04 -15.03
C THR A 271 27.71 7.14 -14.74
N ALA A 272 26.67 7.27 -15.58
CA ALA A 272 25.59 8.24 -15.37
C ALA A 272 24.99 8.14 -13.96
N ARG A 273 24.79 6.91 -13.47
CA ARG A 273 24.25 6.65 -12.12
C ARG A 273 25.13 7.22 -11.01
N SER A 274 26.45 7.21 -11.16
CA SER A 274 27.37 7.69 -10.11
C SER A 274 27.30 9.21 -9.87
N LEU A 275 26.70 9.97 -10.79
CA LEU A 275 26.53 11.43 -10.71
C LEU A 275 25.17 11.86 -10.15
N LEU A 276 24.34 10.91 -9.69
CA LEU A 276 23.05 11.17 -9.07
C LEU A 276 23.01 10.50 -7.69
N ASP A 277 22.29 11.10 -6.77
CA ASP A 277 21.99 10.56 -5.45
C ASP A 277 20.52 10.13 -5.39
N VAL A 278 20.24 9.08 -4.62
CA VAL A 278 18.86 8.74 -4.24
C VAL A 278 18.55 9.51 -2.98
N HIS A 279 17.45 10.25 -2.99
CA HIS A 279 17.02 11.12 -1.91
C HIS A 279 15.65 10.70 -1.39
N HIS A 280 15.49 10.66 -0.07
CA HIS A 280 14.19 10.41 0.57
C HIS A 280 13.34 11.68 0.63
N ILE A 281 12.20 11.69 -0.07
CA ILE A 281 11.35 12.89 -0.26
C ILE A 281 10.62 13.29 1.03
N ASN A 282 10.31 12.32 1.88
CA ASN A 282 9.50 12.52 3.08
C ASN A 282 10.35 12.21 4.32
N PRO A 283 10.69 13.22 5.15
CA PRO A 283 11.38 12.98 6.41
C PRO A 283 10.53 12.06 7.29
N LEU A 284 11.16 11.12 7.99
CA LEU A 284 10.46 10.09 8.77
C LEU A 284 9.93 10.59 10.12
N ASP A 285 9.89 11.90 10.36
CA ASP A 285 9.34 12.48 11.59
C ASP A 285 7.80 12.42 11.64
N GLU A 286 7.13 12.15 10.51
CA GLU A 286 5.67 11.97 10.39
C GLU A 286 5.16 10.57 10.85
N GLY A 287 5.87 9.92 11.77
CA GLY A 287 5.43 8.67 12.40
C GLY A 287 5.69 7.38 11.59
N VAL A 288 5.06 6.28 12.01
CA VAL A 288 5.24 4.93 11.44
C VAL A 288 4.51 4.83 10.10
N ARG A 289 5.24 5.04 8.99
CA ARG A 289 4.70 4.91 7.63
C ARG A 289 5.43 3.85 6.81
N TYR A 290 4.70 3.17 5.92
CA TYR A 290 5.28 2.18 5.01
C TYR A 290 6.01 2.88 3.85
N THR A 291 7.34 2.80 3.85
CA THR A 291 8.22 3.27 2.76
C THR A 291 8.04 2.45 1.48
N SER A 292 8.04 3.10 0.33
CA SER A 292 7.95 2.53 -1.01
C SER A 292 8.77 3.30 -2.04
N GLU A 293 8.84 2.80 -3.29
CA GLU A 293 9.62 3.45 -4.37
C GLU A 293 9.19 4.91 -4.63
N ALA A 294 7.93 5.27 -4.34
CA ALA A 294 7.40 6.64 -4.48
C ALA A 294 7.95 7.62 -3.41
N ASP A 295 8.63 7.12 -2.39
CA ASP A 295 9.24 7.93 -1.33
C ASP A 295 10.67 8.39 -1.68
N PHE A 296 11.13 8.07 -2.89
CA PHE A 296 12.47 8.38 -3.36
C PHE A 296 12.43 9.20 -4.65
N CYS A 297 13.41 10.08 -4.82
CA CYS A 297 13.73 10.73 -6.09
C CYS A 297 15.22 10.58 -6.42
N LEU A 298 15.58 10.83 -7.68
CA LEU A 298 16.96 11.00 -8.11
C LEU A 298 17.30 12.48 -8.18
N VAL A 299 18.36 12.90 -7.48
CA VAL A 299 18.81 14.30 -7.46
C VAL A 299 20.30 14.39 -7.74
N CYS A 300 20.76 15.51 -8.32
CA CYS A 300 22.20 15.73 -8.43
C CYS A 300 22.78 16.12 -7.06
N PRO A 301 24.10 15.96 -6.82
CA PRO A 301 24.71 16.28 -5.54
C PRO A 301 24.48 17.72 -5.06
N SER A 302 24.27 18.66 -5.98
CA SER A 302 23.98 20.06 -5.63
C SER A 302 22.54 20.24 -5.12
N CYS A 303 21.55 19.67 -5.82
CA CYS A 303 20.15 19.70 -5.39
C CYS A 303 19.98 18.95 -4.06
N HIS A 304 20.61 17.79 -3.93
CA HIS A 304 20.58 16.99 -2.71
C HIS A 304 21.07 17.79 -1.48
N ARG A 305 22.26 18.41 -1.60
CA ARG A 305 22.82 19.26 -0.54
C ARG A 305 21.94 20.46 -0.23
N PHE A 306 21.38 21.10 -1.27
CA PHE A 306 20.50 22.26 -1.10
C PHE A 306 19.24 21.90 -0.32
N MET A 307 18.54 20.82 -0.69
CA MET A 307 17.32 20.35 -0.03
C MET A 307 17.55 20.10 1.47
N HIS A 308 18.60 19.36 1.83
CA HIS A 308 18.92 19.12 3.24
C HIS A 308 19.29 20.41 3.98
N ARG A 309 20.09 21.30 3.37
CA ARG A 309 20.45 22.59 3.99
C ARG A 309 19.22 23.47 4.21
N LEU A 310 18.33 23.55 3.24
CA LEU A 310 17.08 24.30 3.36
C LEU A 310 16.21 23.73 4.48
N ALA A 311 16.04 22.42 4.55
CA ALA A 311 15.28 21.76 5.62
C ALA A 311 15.85 22.07 7.02
N THR A 312 17.18 22.19 7.17
CA THR A 312 17.78 22.57 8.47
C THR A 312 17.49 24.01 8.91
N THR A 313 17.11 24.90 7.99
CA THR A 313 16.77 26.30 8.32
C THR A 313 15.32 26.49 8.73
N LEU A 314 14.48 25.48 8.52
CA LEU A 314 13.05 25.53 8.78
C LEU A 314 12.75 24.93 10.15
N SER A 315 11.71 25.42 10.82
CA SER A 315 11.27 24.89 12.13
C SER A 315 9.97 24.10 11.99
N ASP A 316 9.05 24.55 11.13
CA ASP A 316 7.79 23.88 10.83
C ASP A 316 8.02 22.53 10.09
N PRO A 317 7.47 21.41 10.59
CA PRO A 317 7.59 20.11 9.95
C PRO A 317 7.04 20.05 8.52
N ASN A 318 5.93 20.74 8.22
CA ASN A 318 5.36 20.73 6.88
C ASN A 318 6.24 21.50 5.88
N GLU A 319 6.79 22.63 6.29
CA GLU A 319 7.77 23.37 5.48
C GLU A 319 9.05 22.57 5.26
N LYS A 320 9.55 21.86 6.27
CA LYS A 320 10.69 20.92 6.13
C LYS A 320 10.39 19.82 5.12
N ALA A 321 9.24 19.17 5.24
CA ALA A 321 8.81 18.13 4.31
C ALA A 321 8.73 18.66 2.88
N LYS A 322 8.20 19.89 2.70
CA LYS A 322 8.15 20.57 1.40
C LYS A 322 9.54 20.87 0.84
N ALA A 323 10.48 21.31 1.66
CA ALA A 323 11.86 21.62 1.24
C ALA A 323 12.66 20.39 0.78
N LEU A 324 12.25 19.19 1.20
CA LEU A 324 12.87 17.92 0.81
C LEU A 324 12.26 17.32 -0.47
N ARG A 325 11.28 17.99 -1.10
CA ARG A 325 10.68 17.52 -2.35
C ARG A 325 11.27 18.22 -3.59
N PRO A 326 11.43 17.52 -4.73
CA PRO A 326 11.90 18.10 -6.00
C PRO A 326 11.10 19.29 -6.51
#